data_AF-A0A3D0I8S2-F1
#
_entry.id   AF-A0A3D0I8S2-F1
#
_cell.length_a   1.000
_cell.length_b   1.000
_cell.length_c   1.000
_cell.angle_alpha   90.00
_cell.angle_beta   90.00
_cell.angle_gamma   90.00
#
_symmetry.space_group_name_H-M   'P 1'
#
loop_
_entity.id
_entity.type
_entity.pdbx_description
1 polymer ?
#
loop_
_entity_poly.entity_id
_entity_poly.type
_entity_poly.pdbx_seq_one_letter_code
_entity_poly.pdbx_strand_id
1 'polypeptide(L)'
;MQVQLVDISNADAPVAVLAEQTIRPAHQVPIPFELVYDRSRIDPTHRYAVQARITDDERLSFVSDREFPAITYGAPPVVEVVVRPVGGP
;
A
#
# COMPACT_ATOMS: atom_id res chain seq x y z
N MET A 1 4.48 9.15 -6.39
CA MET A 1 4.23 7.81 -5.82
C MET A 1 3.28 7.95 -4.65
N GLN A 2 2.34 7.03 -4.48
CA GLN A 2 1.40 7.01 -3.37
C GLN A 2 1.41 5.62 -2.75
N VAL A 3 1.51 5.57 -1.43
CA VAL A 3 1.47 4.34 -0.63
C VAL A 3 0.31 4.44 0.34
N GLN A 4 -0.46 3.37 0.48
CA GLN A 4 -1.63 3.34 1.34
C GLN A 4 -1.61 2.09 2.21
N LEU A 5 -2.04 2.24 3.46
CA LEU A 5 -2.45 1.14 4.33
C LEU A 5 -3.96 1.00 4.21
N VAL A 6 -4.43 -0.19 3.85
CA VAL A 6 -5.82 -0.47 3.56
C VAL A 6 -6.36 -1.66 4.33
N ASP A 7 -7.65 -1.64 4.63
CA ASP A 7 -8.42 -2.79 5.13
C ASP A 7 -9.00 -3.56 3.94
N ILE A 8 -8.63 -4.84 3.83
CA ILE A 8 -9.05 -5.77 2.78
C ILE A 8 -9.89 -6.93 3.35
N SER A 9 -10.50 -6.72 4.52
CA SER A 9 -11.33 -7.74 5.18
C SER A 9 -12.59 -8.04 4.40
N ASN A 10 -13.18 -7.02 3.77
CA ASN A 10 -14.39 -7.13 2.98
C ASN A 10 -14.09 -6.91 1.48
N ALA A 11 -14.19 -7.97 0.68
CA ALA A 11 -13.95 -7.92 -0.76
C ALA A 11 -15.10 -7.28 -1.55
N ASP A 12 -16.30 -7.19 -0.95
CA ASP A 12 -17.51 -6.67 -1.59
C ASP A 12 -17.77 -5.20 -1.25
N ALA A 13 -16.91 -4.58 -0.43
CA ALA A 13 -17.02 -3.19 -0.02
C ALA A 13 -15.90 -2.33 -0.62
N PRO A 14 -16.11 -1.01 -0.74
CA PRO A 14 -15.03 -0.08 -1.04
C PRO A 14 -13.90 -0.23 -0.02
N VAL A 15 -12.66 -0.28 -0.53
CA VAL A 15 -11.46 -0.44 0.29
C VAL A 15 -11.32 0.74 1.25
N ALA A 16 -11.28 0.46 2.55
CA ALA A 16 -11.09 1.49 3.56
C ALA A 16 -9.60 1.84 3.69
N VAL A 17 -9.26 3.12 3.51
CA VAL A 17 -7.89 3.62 3.68
C VAL A 17 -7.69 4.07 5.13
N LEU A 18 -6.68 3.48 5.79
CA LEU A 18 -6.32 3.78 7.18
C LEU A 18 -5.22 4.83 7.27
N ALA A 19 -4.27 4.79 6.34
CA ALA A 19 -3.21 5.77 6.20
C ALA A 19 -2.77 5.89 4.75
N GLU A 20 -2.25 7.06 4.41
CA GLU A 20 -1.76 7.35 3.07
C GLU A 20 -0.54 8.26 3.14
N GLN A 21 0.44 7.99 2.27
CA GLN A 21 1.57 8.87 2.05
C GLN A 21 1.77 9.08 0.56
N THR A 22 1.86 10.35 0.14
CA THR A 22 2.31 10.71 -1.21
C THR A 22 3.77 11.14 -1.15
N ILE A 23 4.60 10.47 -1.96
CA ILE A 23 6.04 10.64 -2.04
C ILE A 23 6.40 11.16 -3.43
N ARG A 24 7.22 12.20 -3.47
CA ARG A 24 7.96 12.66 -4.65
C ARG A 24 9.37 12.07 -4.57
N PRO A 25 9.68 10.98 -5.30
CA PRO A 25 10.95 10.29 -5.13
C PRO A 25 12.11 11.21 -5.55
N ALA A 26 13.10 11.37 -4.68
CA ALA A 26 14.32 12.13 -4.98
C ALA A 26 15.42 11.26 -5.65
N HIS A 27 15.25 9.93 -5.61
CA HIS A 27 16.18 8.93 -6.12
C HIS A 27 15.41 7.72 -6.68
N GLN A 28 16.12 6.90 -7.45
CA GLN A 28 15.61 5.63 -7.96
C GLN A 28 15.48 4.60 -6.83
N VAL A 29 14.63 3.59 -7.05
CA VAL A 29 14.27 2.53 -6.09
C VAL A 29 15.49 1.82 -5.45
N PRO A 30 15.36 1.31 -4.20
CA PRO A 30 14.16 1.30 -3.35
C PRO A 30 13.83 2.69 -2.76
N ILE A 31 12.54 3.03 -2.73
CA ILE A 31 12.03 4.31 -2.17
C ILE A 31 11.51 4.04 -0.76
N PRO A 32 12.12 4.59 0.30
CA PRO A 32 11.61 4.43 1.65
C PRO A 32 10.27 5.16 1.82
N PHE A 33 9.39 4.59 2.63
CA PHE A 33 8.10 5.18 2.99
C PHE A 33 7.80 4.95 4.47
N GLU A 34 6.92 5.78 5.02
CA GLU A 34 6.42 5.64 6.39
C GLU A 34 4.91 5.89 6.42
N LEU A 35 4.15 4.95 6.97
CA LEU A 35 2.70 5.07 7.13
C LEU A 35 2.37 5.19 8.62
N VAL A 36 1.99 6.39 9.02
CA VAL A 36 1.48 6.66 10.37
C VAL A 36 -0.03 6.43 10.37
N TYR A 37 -0.51 5.55 11.25
CA TYR A 37 -1.92 5.20 11.38
C TYR A 37 -2.35 5.20 12.84
N ASP A 38 -3.66 5.38 13.07
CA ASP A 38 -4.26 5.28 14.39
C ASP A 38 -4.49 3.81 14.75
N ARG A 39 -3.83 3.34 15.81
CA ARG A 39 -3.93 1.96 16.29
C ARG A 39 -5.32 1.61 16.82
N SER A 40 -6.12 2.58 17.28
CA SER A 40 -7.49 2.27 17.73
C SER A 40 -8.44 1.94 16.59
N ARG A 41 -8.02 2.17 15.33
CA ARG A 41 -8.77 1.77 14.13
C ARG A 41 -8.43 0.35 13.65
N ILE A 42 -7.53 -0.34 14.34
CA ILE A 42 -7.12 -1.71 14.00
C ILE A 42 -8.00 -2.70 14.76
N ASP A 43 -8.71 -3.53 14.00
CA ASP A 43 -9.38 -4.72 14.49
C ASP A 43 -8.45 -5.94 14.26
N PRO A 44 -8.11 -6.71 15.31
CA PRO A 44 -7.21 -7.85 15.17
C PRO A 44 -7.78 -9.00 14.33
N THR A 45 -9.10 -9.00 14.05
CA THR A 45 -9.78 -9.97 13.19
C THR A 45 -9.84 -9.55 11.72
N HIS A 46 -9.37 -8.35 11.40
CA HIS A 46 -9.33 -7.79 10.06
C HIS A 46 -7.98 -8.03 9.37
N ARG A 47 -8.02 -8.06 8.03
CA ARG A 47 -6.84 -8.17 7.17
C ARG A 47 -6.45 -6.80 6.64
N TYR A 48 -5.20 -6.42 6.86
CA TYR A 48 -4.65 -5.17 6.35
C TYR A 48 -3.53 -5.42 5.34
N ALA A 49 -3.42 -4.55 4.36
CA ALA A 49 -2.37 -4.61 3.35
C ALA A 49 -1.81 -3.24 3.03
N VAL A 50 -0.55 -3.21 2.58
CA VAL A 50 0.06 -2.04 1.96
C VAL A 50 -0.09 -2.14 0.45
N GLN A 51 -0.50 -1.04 -0.18
CA GLN A 51 -0.57 -0.92 -1.63
C GLN A 51 0.23 0.30 -2.06
N ALA A 52 0.85 0.21 -3.25
CA ALA A 52 1.59 1.32 -3.82
C ALA A 52 1.19 1.53 -5.28
N ARG A 53 1.09 2.80 -5.67
CA ARG A 53 0.90 3.22 -7.05
C ARG A 53 1.84 4.36 -7.42
N ILE A 54 2.31 4.33 -8.65
CA ILE A 54 3.15 5.38 -9.22
C ILE A 54 2.41 5.97 -10.41
N THR A 55 2.10 7.24 -10.31
CA THR A 55 1.55 8.06 -11.39
C THR A 55 2.65 8.92 -11.99
N ASP A 56 2.64 9.02 -13.31
CA ASP A 56 3.51 9.89 -14.11
C ASP A 56 2.60 10.70 -15.04
N ASP A 57 2.68 12.04 -14.97
CA ASP A 57 1.83 12.96 -15.74
C ASP A 57 0.33 12.60 -15.68
N GLU A 58 -0.19 12.39 -14.46
CA GLU A 58 -1.56 11.96 -14.15
C GLU A 58 -1.95 10.55 -14.65
N ARG A 59 -1.08 9.88 -15.41
CA ARG A 59 -1.27 8.50 -15.87
C ARG A 59 -0.70 7.52 -14.86
N LEU A 60 -1.53 6.56 -14.43
CA LEU A 60 -1.05 5.41 -13.68
C LEU A 60 0.02 4.70 -14.52
N SER A 61 1.21 4.52 -13.95
CA SER A 61 2.35 3.91 -14.61
C SER A 61 2.76 2.60 -13.94
N PHE A 62 2.68 2.52 -12.61
CA PHE A 62 2.93 1.28 -11.86
C PHE A 62 1.92 1.07 -10.73
N VAL A 63 1.63 -0.18 -10.42
CA VAL A 63 0.77 -0.60 -9.29
C VAL A 63 1.34 -1.85 -8.61
N SER A 64 1.10 -2.01 -7.31
CA SER A 64 1.41 -3.24 -6.58
C SER A 64 0.78 -4.46 -7.26
N ASP A 65 1.57 -5.50 -7.52
CA ASP A 65 1.16 -6.70 -8.29
C ASP A 65 0.47 -7.78 -7.46
N ARG A 66 0.58 -7.66 -6.14
CA ARG A 66 0.06 -8.61 -5.15
C ARG A 66 -0.36 -7.88 -3.89
N GLU A 67 -1.00 -8.60 -2.99
CA GLU A 67 -1.27 -8.14 -1.64
C GLU A 67 0.02 -8.19 -0.82
N PHE A 68 0.30 -7.11 -0.08
CA PHE A 68 1.41 -7.04 0.86
C PHE A 68 0.85 -6.92 2.28
N PRO A 69 0.66 -8.04 3.01
CA PRO A 69 0.02 -8.04 4.33
C PRO A 69 0.78 -7.18 5.35
N ALA A 70 0.04 -6.53 6.23
CA ALA A 70 0.58 -5.70 7.30
C ALA A 70 -0.24 -5.86 8.59
N ILE A 71 0.38 -5.51 9.72
CA ILE A 71 -0.23 -5.34 11.05
C ILE A 71 -0.76 -6.62 11.71
N THR A 72 -1.64 -7.38 11.05
CA THR A 72 -2.30 -8.56 11.61
C THR A 72 -1.74 -9.87 11.04
N TYR A 73 -2.15 -11.00 11.60
CA TYR A 73 -1.81 -12.36 11.12
C TYR A 73 -0.30 -12.66 11.00
N GLY A 74 0.52 -12.08 11.87
CA GLY A 74 1.97 -12.30 11.86
C GLY A 74 2.70 -11.60 10.71
N ALA A 75 2.07 -10.60 10.08
CA ALA A 75 2.71 -9.78 9.06
C ALA A 75 3.99 -9.10 9.61
N PRO A 76 5.05 -8.97 8.79
CA PRO A 76 6.28 -8.34 9.23
C PRO A 76 6.07 -6.85 9.53
N PRO A 77 6.86 -6.27 10.47
CA PRO A 77 6.76 -4.85 10.80
C PRO A 77 7.26 -3.93 9.69
N VAL A 78 8.08 -4.47 8.78
CA VAL A 78 8.60 -3.79 7.59
C VAL A 78 8.05 -4.51 6.37
N VAL A 79 7.45 -3.75 5.45
CA VAL A 79 6.81 -4.29 4.24
C VAL A 79 7.58 -3.79 3.03
N GLU A 80 8.13 -4.72 2.25
CA GLU A 80 8.71 -4.42 0.95
C GLU A 80 7.64 -4.55 -0.13
N VAL A 81 7.31 -3.44 -0.80
CA VAL A 81 6.26 -3.39 -1.81
C VAL A 81 6.88 -3.37 -3.20
N VAL A 82 6.59 -4.40 -4.00
CA VAL A 82 6.98 -4.48 -5.41
C VAL A 82 5.84 -3.97 -6.28
N VAL A 83 6.17 -3.11 -7.24
CA VAL A 83 5.22 -2.56 -8.21
C VAL A 83 5.54 -3.03 -9.63
N ARG A 84 4.52 -3.18 -10.47
CA ARG A 84 4.64 -3.52 -11.88
C ARG A 84 4.03 -2.45 -12.78
N PRO A 85 4.55 -2.29 -14.03
CA PRO A 85 3.94 -1.40 -15.00
C PRO A 85 2.49 -1.77 -15.28
N VAL A 86 1.61 -0.78 -15.38
CA VAL A 86 0.27 -1.02 -15.94
C VAL A 86 0.38 -1.19 -17.45
N GLY A 87 -0.04 -2.36 -17.96
CA GLY A 87 -0.02 -2.68 -19.40
C GLY A 87 1.28 -3.31 -19.93
N GLY A 88 2.19 -3.78 -19.06
CA GLY A 88 3.29 -4.67 -19.47
C GLY A 88 2.79 -6.09 -19.78
N PRO A 89 3.46 -6.84 -20.68
CA PRO A 89 2.92 -8.03 -21.37
C PRO A 89 2.51 -9.19 -20.46
#